data_AF-A0AA38IGV8-F1
#
_entry.id   AF-A0AA38IGV8-F1
#
_cell.length_a   1.000
_cell.length_b   1.000
_cell.length_c   1.000
_cell.angle_alpha   90.00
_cell.angle_beta   90.00
_cell.angle_gamma   90.00
#
_symmetry.space_group_name_H-M   'P 1'
#
loop_
_entity.id
_entity.type
_entity.pdbx_description
1 polymer ?
#
loop_
_entity_poly.entity_id
_entity_poly.type
_entity_poly.pdbx_seq_one_letter_code
_entity_poly.pdbx_strand_id
1 'polypeptide(L)'
;MRSNVGFYLKTLFGIICLFLYCEYVVYYVVLQNCDWPELDPKNEDPTVEQTENKPVKVMVLADTHLLGSRNGHWFDKLRREWQMHRAFQTAINLLQPELVFVLGDLTDEGLYCSNVEFDYYVKRFYSLFAVPETTKLYVAVGNHDIGFHYRISPYLNQRFVSAFNAPAVQMITVRGNHFILVNSMALEGDGCFLCKPAEQQLTRIERILQCSRGAYSGKCDSKTKLDIYSKPILMQHYPLYRQSDMECSDFDSAPHPIKQERFRERWECLSQEATTQLLNQIKPRLALSGHTHHGCTRLLPTGDGIEITIPSFSWRNKDNPNFGLGVFTPNNYAFMKCEMPKESTVITMYMLGISLLLLWLIYSVCTRTRRYKYKLR
;
A
#
# COMPACT_ATOMS: atom_id res chain seq x y z
N MET A 1 50.67 19.76 21.07
CA MET A 1 49.27 19.63 20.62
C MET A 1 48.69 18.33 21.20
N ARG A 2 47.90 18.37 22.28
CA ARG A 2 47.16 17.16 22.68
C ARG A 2 45.98 16.97 21.72
N SER A 3 45.96 15.84 21.01
CA SER A 3 44.84 15.41 20.19
C SER A 3 43.56 15.44 21.04
N ASN A 4 42.55 16.17 20.56
CA ASN A 4 41.34 16.47 21.32
C ASN A 4 40.31 15.38 21.10
N VAL A 5 40.71 14.14 21.39
CA VAL A 5 39.92 12.93 21.13
C VAL A 5 38.48 13.11 21.64
N GLY A 6 38.28 13.67 22.84
CA GLY A 6 36.95 13.92 23.39
C GLY A 6 36.06 14.92 22.63
N PHE A 7 36.63 15.86 21.87
CA PHE A 7 35.84 16.75 21.01
C PHE A 7 35.35 15.99 19.78
N TYR A 8 36.26 15.34 19.05
CA TYR A 8 35.91 14.56 17.86
C TYR A 8 34.91 13.45 18.20
N LEU A 9 35.08 12.79 19.35
CA LEU A 9 34.13 11.79 19.84
C LEU A 9 32.72 12.38 20.07
N LYS A 10 32.61 13.59 20.65
CA LYS A 10 31.30 14.24 20.85
C LYS A 10 30.63 14.65 19.53
N THR A 11 31.40 15.16 18.57
CA THR A 11 30.87 15.47 17.22
C THR A 11 30.34 14.21 16.56
N LEU A 12 31.18 13.17 16.55
CA LEU A 12 30.87 11.90 15.92
C LEU A 12 29.64 11.27 16.56
N PHE A 13 29.55 11.30 17.89
CA PHE A 13 28.38 10.85 18.62
C PHE A 13 27.12 11.62 18.22
N GLY A 14 27.18 12.95 18.11
CA GLY A 14 26.05 13.75 17.67
C GLY A 14 25.60 13.44 16.23
N ILE A 15 26.55 13.26 15.31
CA ILE A 15 26.28 12.84 13.92
C ILE A 15 25.60 11.47 13.90
N ILE A 16 26.14 10.50 14.66
CA ILE A 16 25.57 9.15 14.77
C ILE A 16 24.16 9.21 15.35
N CYS A 17 23.91 9.99 16.40
CA CYS A 17 22.59 10.13 16.99
C CYS A 17 21.57 10.74 16.02
N LEU A 18 21.96 11.78 15.28
CA LEU A 18 21.10 12.38 14.26
C LEU A 18 20.74 11.38 13.17
N PHE A 19 21.75 10.68 12.63
CA PHE A 19 21.55 9.64 11.63
C PHE A 19 20.67 8.51 12.14
N LEU A 20 20.95 7.96 13.32
CA LEU A 20 20.14 6.89 13.92
C LEU A 20 18.70 7.34 14.17
N TYR A 21 18.50 8.58 14.59
CA TYR A 21 17.16 9.10 14.79
C TYR A 21 16.39 9.18 13.47
N CYS A 22 16.94 9.85 12.47
CA CYS A 22 16.30 10.10 11.18
C CYS A 22 16.17 8.85 10.31
N GLU A 23 17.06 7.87 10.44
CA GLU A 23 17.05 6.65 9.63
C GLU A 23 16.35 5.46 10.28
N TYR A 24 16.16 5.47 11.60
CA TYR A 24 15.64 4.31 12.31
C TYR A 24 14.59 4.68 13.36
N VAL A 25 14.93 5.51 14.35
CA VAL A 25 14.05 5.76 15.50
C VAL A 25 12.76 6.47 15.09
N VAL A 26 12.81 7.39 14.13
CA VAL A 26 11.65 8.17 13.69
C VAL A 26 10.49 7.30 13.21
N TYR A 27 10.78 6.14 12.61
CA TYR A 27 9.75 5.20 12.16
C TYR A 27 9.00 4.59 13.34
N TYR A 28 9.70 4.19 14.40
CA TYR A 28 9.06 3.68 15.62
C TYR A 28 8.27 4.79 16.33
N VAL A 29 8.82 6.01 16.39
CA VAL A 29 8.16 7.16 17.04
C VAL A 29 6.83 7.51 16.37
N VAL A 30 6.76 7.42 15.04
CA VAL A 30 5.53 7.70 14.30
C VAL A 30 4.58 6.49 14.34
N LEU A 31 5.07 5.28 14.04
CA LEU A 31 4.23 4.09 13.86
C LEU A 31 3.68 3.52 15.17
N GLN A 32 4.28 3.81 16.33
CA GLN A 32 3.72 3.44 17.63
C GLN A 32 2.36 4.11 17.91
N ASN A 33 2.01 5.19 17.18
CA ASN A 33 0.70 5.84 17.30
C ASN A 33 -0.38 5.13 16.47
N CYS A 34 -0.03 4.09 15.72
CA CYS A 34 -0.98 3.27 15.01
C CYS A 34 -1.30 2.02 15.81
N ASP A 35 -2.59 1.72 15.93
CA ASP A 35 -3.08 0.46 16.47
C ASP A 35 -4.19 -0.07 15.56
N TRP A 36 -4.62 -1.29 15.82
CA TRP A 36 -5.70 -1.94 15.10
C TRP A 36 -7.03 -1.23 15.39
N PRO A 37 -7.80 -0.85 14.35
CA PRO A 37 -9.07 -0.15 14.56
C PRO A 37 -10.09 -1.06 15.25
N GLU A 38 -10.91 -0.48 16.12
CA GLU A 38 -11.96 -1.19 16.85
C GLU A 38 -13.21 -1.37 15.99
N LEU A 39 -13.84 -2.55 16.08
CA LEU A 39 -15.10 -2.85 15.41
C LEU A 39 -16.23 -2.03 16.03
N ASP A 40 -17.00 -1.31 15.21
CA ASP A 40 -18.20 -0.61 15.65
C ASP A 40 -19.42 -1.53 15.49
N PRO A 41 -20.16 -1.86 16.57
CA PRO A 41 -21.38 -2.65 16.50
C PRO A 41 -22.44 -2.10 15.54
N LYS A 42 -22.41 -0.80 15.22
CA LYS A 42 -23.33 -0.18 14.26
C LYS A 42 -23.08 -0.60 12.81
N ASN A 43 -21.88 -1.08 12.51
CA ASN A 43 -21.48 -1.54 11.18
C ASN A 43 -21.71 -3.05 10.99
N GLU A 44 -22.30 -3.73 11.98
CA GLU A 44 -22.60 -5.16 11.88
C GLU A 44 -23.72 -5.43 10.87
N ASP A 45 -23.48 -6.38 9.97
CA ASP A 45 -24.50 -6.93 9.09
C ASP A 45 -25.33 -7.96 9.87
N PRO A 46 -26.61 -7.66 10.20
CA PRO A 46 -27.45 -8.54 11.00
C PRO A 46 -27.88 -9.80 10.23
N THR A 47 -27.64 -9.85 8.92
CA THR A 47 -27.99 -11.00 8.07
C THR A 47 -26.93 -12.10 8.10
N VAL A 48 -25.77 -11.83 8.70
CA VAL A 48 -24.66 -12.78 8.83
C VAL A 48 -24.48 -13.11 10.31
N GLU A 49 -24.57 -14.40 10.64
CA GLU A 49 -24.40 -14.86 12.02
C GLU A 49 -23.01 -14.48 12.56
N GLN A 50 -22.98 -13.96 13.79
CA GLN A 50 -21.73 -13.70 14.49
C GLN A 50 -20.99 -15.02 14.72
N THR A 51 -19.69 -15.01 14.43
CA THR A 51 -18.82 -16.16 14.67
C THR A 51 -17.95 -15.92 15.90
N GLU A 52 -17.69 -16.96 16.70
CA GLU A 52 -16.74 -16.90 17.83
C GLU A 52 -15.26 -16.82 17.40
N ASN A 53 -15.00 -16.75 16.09
CA ASN A 53 -13.66 -16.68 15.55
C ASN A 53 -12.97 -15.34 15.88
N LYS A 54 -11.66 -15.41 16.15
CA LYS A 54 -10.83 -14.21 16.27
C LYS A 54 -10.88 -13.37 14.98
N PRO A 55 -11.04 -12.04 15.05
CA PRO A 55 -10.97 -11.16 13.88
C PRO A 55 -9.69 -11.34 13.07
N VAL A 56 -9.75 -11.11 11.76
CA VAL A 56 -8.60 -11.14 10.86
C VAL A 56 -7.97 -9.76 10.79
N LYS A 57 -6.68 -9.69 11.12
CA LYS A 57 -5.88 -8.45 11.05
C LYS A 57 -5.15 -8.34 9.72
N VAL A 58 -5.43 -7.30 8.97
CA VAL A 58 -4.98 -7.11 7.58
C VAL A 58 -4.27 -5.77 7.43
N MET A 59 -3.10 -5.78 6.84
CA MET A 59 -2.37 -4.58 6.42
C MET A 59 -2.46 -4.44 4.88
N VAL A 60 -2.68 -3.22 4.39
CA VAL A 60 -2.87 -2.94 2.96
C VAL A 60 -1.98 -1.80 2.50
N LEU A 61 -1.26 -2.01 1.40
CA LEU A 61 -0.30 -1.08 0.80
C LEU A 61 -0.68 -0.87 -0.67
N ALA A 62 -0.25 0.23 -1.26
CA ALA A 62 -0.37 0.48 -2.69
C ALA A 62 0.86 1.24 -3.20
N ASP A 63 1.11 1.13 -4.51
CA ASP A 63 2.02 2.00 -5.26
C ASP A 63 3.42 2.09 -4.60
N THR A 64 4.08 0.93 -4.46
CA THR A 64 5.44 0.90 -3.88
C THR A 64 6.49 1.43 -4.85
N HIS A 65 6.25 1.35 -6.16
CA HIS A 65 7.09 1.96 -7.19
C HIS A 65 8.59 1.68 -6.99
N LEU A 66 8.99 0.39 -6.97
CA LEU A 66 10.39 0.01 -6.97
C LEU A 66 11.10 0.66 -8.17
N LEU A 67 12.08 1.52 -7.88
CA LEU A 67 12.75 2.32 -8.91
C LEU A 67 13.56 1.42 -9.84
N GLY A 68 13.34 1.56 -11.14
CA GLY A 68 14.10 0.78 -12.10
C GLY A 68 15.44 1.41 -12.50
N SER A 69 16.13 0.72 -13.40
CA SER A 69 17.48 1.03 -13.85
C SER A 69 17.55 2.20 -14.84
N ARG A 70 16.43 2.54 -15.49
CA ARG A 70 16.42 3.50 -16.61
C ARG A 70 16.06 4.92 -16.15
N ASN A 71 14.94 5.06 -15.47
CA ASN A 71 14.38 6.32 -15.00
C ASN A 71 14.66 6.56 -13.51
N GLY A 72 15.18 5.56 -12.79
CA GLY A 72 15.54 5.68 -11.39
C GLY A 72 16.97 6.20 -11.19
N HIS A 73 17.11 7.32 -10.47
CA HIS A 73 18.42 7.78 -10.02
C HIS A 73 18.91 6.96 -8.81
N TRP A 74 20.18 6.59 -8.76
CA TRP A 74 20.72 5.68 -7.72
C TRP A 74 20.50 6.20 -6.29
N PHE A 75 20.65 7.51 -6.07
CA PHE A 75 20.46 8.11 -4.74
C PHE A 75 18.99 8.16 -4.35
N ASP A 76 18.11 8.41 -5.33
CA ASP A 76 16.68 8.39 -5.10
C ASP A 76 16.25 6.96 -4.74
N LYS A 77 16.71 5.97 -5.51
CA LYS A 77 16.50 4.55 -5.20
C LYS A 77 16.94 4.21 -3.78
N LEU A 78 18.16 4.57 -3.40
CA LEU A 78 18.68 4.35 -2.05
C LEU A 78 17.73 4.94 -0.99
N ARG A 79 17.30 6.19 -1.17
CA ARG A 79 16.48 6.89 -0.18
C ARG A 79 15.05 6.35 -0.07
N ARG A 80 14.37 6.18 -1.21
CA ARG A 80 12.97 5.74 -1.27
C ARG A 80 12.84 4.28 -0.83
N GLU A 81 13.72 3.41 -1.30
CA GLU A 81 13.66 1.99 -0.92
C GLU A 81 14.07 1.77 0.54
N TRP A 82 15.04 2.55 1.06
CA TRP A 82 15.35 2.52 2.48
C TRP A 82 14.15 2.96 3.33
N GLN A 83 13.44 4.02 2.93
CA GLN A 83 12.23 4.45 3.62
C GLN A 83 11.16 3.36 3.62
N MET A 84 10.83 2.80 2.45
CA MET A 84 9.82 1.76 2.37
C MET A 84 10.19 0.54 3.20
N HIS A 85 11.44 0.08 3.10
CA HIS A 85 11.94 -1.02 3.93
C HIS A 85 11.79 -0.70 5.42
N ARG A 86 12.25 0.49 5.85
CA ARG A 86 12.22 0.83 7.27
C ARG A 86 10.81 0.98 7.80
N ALA A 87 9.92 1.62 7.05
CA ALA A 87 8.53 1.76 7.46
C ALA A 87 7.83 0.40 7.52
N PHE A 88 7.97 -0.42 6.48
CA PHE A 88 7.32 -1.73 6.40
C PHE A 88 7.82 -2.68 7.49
N GLN A 89 9.13 -2.84 7.64
CA GLN A 89 9.69 -3.75 8.65
C GLN A 89 9.36 -3.30 10.09
N THR A 90 9.26 -2.00 10.33
CA THR A 90 8.83 -1.47 11.64
C THR A 90 7.34 -1.76 11.86
N ALA A 91 6.48 -1.54 10.86
CA ALA A 91 5.06 -1.86 10.94
C ALA A 91 4.81 -3.37 11.15
N ILE A 92 5.52 -4.25 10.45
CA ILE A 92 5.44 -5.71 10.66
C ILE A 92 5.84 -6.09 12.08
N ASN A 93 6.91 -5.49 12.61
CA ASN A 93 7.38 -5.77 13.97
C ASN A 93 6.35 -5.35 15.04
N LEU A 94 5.78 -4.14 14.90
CA LEU A 94 4.87 -3.56 15.88
C LEU A 94 3.44 -4.14 15.79
N LEU A 95 2.92 -4.30 14.58
CA LEU A 95 1.49 -4.57 14.35
C LEU A 95 1.19 -6.04 14.11
N GLN A 96 2.16 -6.82 13.63
CA GLN A 96 2.06 -8.27 13.40
C GLN A 96 0.78 -8.69 12.64
N PRO A 97 0.56 -8.18 11.41
CA PRO A 97 -0.62 -8.54 10.61
C PRO A 97 -0.64 -10.02 10.22
N GLU A 98 -1.82 -10.60 10.06
CA GLU A 98 -1.97 -11.97 9.53
C GLU A 98 -1.88 -11.98 8.00
N LEU A 99 -2.45 -10.96 7.36
CA LEU A 99 -2.44 -10.79 5.91
C LEU A 99 -1.87 -9.43 5.54
N VAL A 100 -1.07 -9.39 4.47
CA VAL A 100 -0.59 -8.17 3.82
C VAL A 100 -1.06 -8.20 2.37
N PHE A 101 -1.69 -7.12 1.91
CA PHE A 101 -2.05 -6.92 0.52
C PHE A 101 -1.27 -5.74 -0.07
N VAL A 102 -0.69 -5.90 -1.26
CA VAL A 102 -0.05 -4.81 -2.02
C VAL A 102 -0.82 -4.59 -3.32
N LEU A 103 -1.46 -3.44 -3.46
CA LEU A 103 -2.43 -3.13 -4.50
C LEU A 103 -1.78 -2.46 -5.72
N GLY A 104 -0.98 -3.23 -6.45
CA GLY A 104 -0.41 -2.83 -7.74
C GLY A 104 0.71 -1.79 -7.66
N ASP A 105 1.28 -1.53 -8.83
CA ASP A 105 2.44 -0.67 -9.07
C ASP A 105 3.58 -1.00 -8.10
N LEU A 106 3.93 -2.28 -8.09
CA LEU A 106 5.03 -2.81 -7.31
C LEU A 106 6.34 -2.20 -7.82
N THR A 107 6.47 -2.06 -9.14
CA THR A 107 7.67 -1.61 -9.86
C THR A 107 7.37 -0.44 -10.78
N ASP A 108 8.31 0.49 -10.97
CA ASP A 108 8.14 1.62 -11.91
C ASP A 108 8.27 1.23 -13.38
N GLU A 109 9.03 0.17 -13.64
CA GLU A 109 9.55 -0.20 -14.96
C GLU A 109 9.18 -1.64 -15.37
N GLY A 110 8.27 -2.27 -14.62
CA GLY A 110 7.83 -3.64 -14.86
C GLY A 110 7.35 -3.86 -16.29
N LEU A 111 6.65 -2.89 -16.89
CA LEU A 111 6.09 -3.03 -18.23
C LEU A 111 7.12 -3.04 -19.38
N TYR A 112 8.36 -2.58 -19.17
CA TYR A 112 9.39 -2.48 -20.23
C TYR A 112 10.77 -3.03 -19.86
N CYS A 113 10.98 -3.52 -18.64
CA CYS A 113 12.24 -4.13 -18.24
C CYS A 113 12.45 -5.52 -18.87
N SER A 114 13.73 -5.89 -19.04
CA SER A 114 14.12 -7.24 -19.46
C SER A 114 13.76 -8.29 -18.40
N ASN A 115 13.78 -9.59 -18.75
CA ASN A 115 13.53 -10.65 -17.75
C ASN A 115 14.55 -10.66 -16.62
N VAL A 116 15.82 -10.42 -16.93
CA VAL A 116 16.89 -10.37 -15.92
C VAL A 116 16.64 -9.24 -14.93
N GLU A 117 16.23 -8.07 -15.43
CA GLU A 117 15.87 -6.94 -14.57
C GLU A 117 14.60 -7.21 -13.77
N PHE A 118 13.59 -7.83 -14.39
CA PHE A 118 12.36 -8.21 -13.72
C PHE A 118 12.62 -9.17 -12.57
N ASP A 119 13.41 -10.23 -12.77
CA ASP A 119 13.78 -11.19 -11.72
C ASP A 119 14.55 -10.50 -10.58
N TYR A 120 15.39 -9.53 -10.91
CA TYR A 120 16.06 -8.70 -9.92
C TYR A 120 15.07 -7.81 -9.13
N TYR A 121 14.07 -7.23 -9.79
CA TYR A 121 13.02 -6.44 -9.14
C TYR A 121 12.15 -7.30 -8.22
N VAL A 122 11.79 -8.51 -8.65
CA VAL A 122 11.03 -9.48 -7.83
C VAL A 122 11.79 -9.83 -6.55
N LYS A 123 13.09 -10.19 -6.67
CA LYS A 123 13.94 -10.48 -5.50
C LYS A 123 14.04 -9.28 -4.57
N ARG A 124 14.17 -8.08 -5.14
CA ARG A 124 14.26 -6.84 -4.37
C ARG A 124 12.96 -6.53 -3.63
N PHE A 125 11.82 -6.72 -4.28
CA PHE A 125 10.49 -6.56 -3.66
C PHE A 125 10.37 -7.46 -2.43
N TYR A 126 10.60 -8.76 -2.56
CA TYR A 126 10.50 -9.69 -1.42
C TYR A 126 11.55 -9.42 -0.33
N SER A 127 12.71 -8.84 -0.67
CA SER A 127 13.68 -8.41 0.33
C SER A 127 13.25 -7.17 1.11
N LEU A 128 12.65 -6.17 0.44
CA LEU A 128 12.19 -4.94 1.08
C LEU A 128 10.95 -5.21 1.94
N PHE A 129 10.02 -6.01 1.40
CA PHE A 129 8.72 -6.34 1.97
C PHE A 129 8.68 -7.76 2.58
N ALA A 130 9.77 -8.17 3.21
CA ALA A 130 9.87 -9.47 3.87
C ALA A 130 8.87 -9.58 5.04
N VAL A 131 8.13 -10.69 5.09
CA VAL A 131 7.14 -11.00 6.15
C VAL A 131 7.54 -12.28 6.88
N PRO A 132 7.18 -12.45 8.17
CA PRO A 132 7.39 -13.71 8.89
C PRO A 132 6.47 -14.82 8.34
N GLU A 133 6.79 -16.09 8.62
CA GLU A 133 6.04 -17.25 8.12
C GLU A 133 4.55 -17.25 8.51
N THR A 134 4.23 -16.61 9.64
CA THR A 134 2.87 -16.44 10.18
C THR A 134 2.02 -15.45 9.39
N THR A 135 2.64 -14.63 8.52
CA THR A 135 1.97 -13.61 7.73
C THR A 135 1.97 -14.01 6.26
N LYS A 136 0.82 -13.87 5.59
CA LYS A 136 0.72 -14.12 4.14
C LYS A 136 0.67 -12.80 3.38
N LEU A 137 1.50 -12.70 2.34
CA LEU A 137 1.56 -11.54 1.46
C LEU A 137 0.94 -11.89 0.10
N TYR A 138 -0.02 -11.08 -0.34
CA TYR A 138 -0.67 -11.17 -1.64
C TYR A 138 -0.52 -9.85 -2.38
N VAL A 139 -0.48 -9.91 -3.70
CA VAL A 139 -0.33 -8.71 -4.53
C VAL A 139 -1.40 -8.69 -5.61
N ALA A 140 -1.93 -7.50 -5.85
CA ALA A 140 -2.60 -7.19 -7.11
C ALA A 140 -1.58 -6.57 -8.07
N VAL A 141 -1.84 -6.71 -9.36
CA VAL A 141 -1.00 -6.12 -10.41
C VAL A 141 -1.43 -4.68 -10.68
N GLY A 142 -0.48 -3.78 -10.98
CA GLY A 142 -0.76 -2.43 -11.48
C GLY A 142 -0.27 -2.17 -12.90
N ASN A 143 -0.53 -0.97 -13.42
CA ASN A 143 -0.22 -0.62 -14.81
C ASN A 143 1.28 -0.38 -15.03
N HIS A 144 2.06 0.01 -14.03
CA HIS A 144 3.51 0.08 -14.16
C HIS A 144 4.17 -1.31 -14.18
N ASP A 145 3.50 -2.31 -13.63
CA ASP A 145 4.01 -3.68 -13.58
C ASP A 145 3.91 -4.41 -14.93
N ILE A 146 2.80 -4.23 -15.66
CA ILE A 146 2.53 -4.95 -16.93
C ILE A 146 2.06 -4.07 -18.10
N GLY A 147 1.82 -2.77 -17.86
CA GLY A 147 1.32 -1.81 -18.83
C GLY A 147 -0.13 -1.41 -18.62
N PHE A 148 -0.53 -0.29 -19.22
CA PHE A 148 -1.94 0.02 -19.48
C PHE A 148 -2.49 -0.97 -20.51
N HIS A 149 -3.81 -1.19 -20.47
CA HIS A 149 -4.52 -2.20 -21.25
C HIS A 149 -4.00 -2.41 -22.68
N TYR A 150 -3.94 -1.34 -23.47
CA TYR A 150 -3.53 -1.36 -24.89
C TYR A 150 -2.08 -1.81 -25.16
N ARG A 151 -1.21 -1.89 -24.13
CA ARG A 151 0.20 -2.34 -24.24
C ARG A 151 0.46 -3.69 -23.58
N ILE A 152 -0.52 -4.27 -22.89
CA ILE A 152 -0.30 -5.52 -22.16
C ILE A 152 -0.14 -6.66 -23.16
N SER A 153 0.96 -7.40 -23.05
CA SER A 153 1.17 -8.63 -23.81
C SER A 153 0.97 -9.87 -22.93
N PRO A 154 0.64 -11.04 -23.51
CA PRO A 154 0.56 -12.29 -22.77
C PRO A 154 1.82 -12.59 -21.95
N TYR A 155 2.99 -12.23 -22.49
CA TYR A 155 4.28 -12.38 -21.83
C TYR A 155 4.40 -11.53 -20.56
N LEU A 156 4.07 -10.22 -20.62
CA LEU A 156 4.15 -9.33 -19.46
C LEU A 156 3.22 -9.79 -18.34
N ASN A 157 1.98 -10.17 -18.70
CA ASN A 157 1.03 -10.72 -17.75
C ASN A 157 1.54 -12.04 -17.14
N GLN A 158 2.00 -12.99 -17.96
CA GLN A 158 2.39 -14.32 -17.49
C GLN A 158 3.62 -14.28 -16.58
N ARG A 159 4.63 -13.45 -16.88
CA ARG A 159 5.81 -13.33 -15.99
C ARG A 159 5.44 -12.75 -14.63
N PHE A 160 4.53 -11.77 -14.59
CA PHE A 160 4.05 -11.19 -13.33
C PHE A 160 3.26 -12.22 -12.51
N VAL A 161 2.29 -12.89 -13.13
CA VAL A 161 1.49 -13.95 -12.50
C VAL A 161 2.40 -15.04 -11.93
N SER A 162 3.43 -15.45 -12.68
CA SER A 162 4.36 -16.51 -12.25
C SER A 162 5.26 -16.07 -11.10
N ALA A 163 5.74 -14.83 -11.10
CA ALA A 163 6.63 -14.30 -10.08
C ALA A 163 5.93 -14.05 -8.73
N PHE A 164 4.67 -13.61 -8.78
CA PHE A 164 3.95 -13.16 -7.59
C PHE A 164 2.74 -14.02 -7.21
N ASN A 165 2.45 -15.07 -7.98
CA ASN A 165 1.25 -15.91 -7.82
C ASN A 165 -0.06 -15.08 -7.79
N ALA A 166 -0.14 -14.12 -8.71
CA ALA A 166 -1.23 -13.14 -8.79
C ALA A 166 -2.06 -13.38 -10.06
N PRO A 167 -3.03 -14.32 -10.06
CA PRO A 167 -3.88 -14.57 -11.21
C PRO A 167 -4.80 -13.36 -11.51
N ALA A 168 -5.50 -13.40 -12.64
CA ALA A 168 -6.40 -12.32 -13.05
C ALA A 168 -7.46 -11.97 -11.98
N VAL A 169 -8.00 -12.98 -11.31
CA VAL A 169 -8.89 -12.84 -10.15
C VAL A 169 -8.55 -13.93 -9.12
N GLN A 170 -8.46 -13.54 -7.85
CA GLN A 170 -8.17 -14.46 -6.74
C GLN A 170 -9.17 -14.24 -5.61
N MET A 171 -9.79 -15.31 -5.12
CA MET A 171 -10.58 -15.28 -3.88
C MET A 171 -9.75 -15.91 -2.75
N ILE A 172 -9.56 -15.15 -1.68
CA ILE A 172 -8.86 -15.58 -0.46
C ILE A 172 -9.89 -15.59 0.66
N THR A 173 -10.09 -16.74 1.29
CA THR A 173 -11.04 -16.89 2.39
C THR A 173 -10.32 -17.21 3.69
N VAL A 174 -10.54 -16.38 4.71
CA VAL A 174 -9.97 -16.58 6.05
C VAL A 174 -11.05 -16.36 7.11
N ARG A 175 -11.39 -17.42 7.85
CA ARG A 175 -12.38 -17.39 8.94
C ARG A 175 -13.71 -16.73 8.53
N GLY A 176 -14.22 -17.09 7.35
CA GLY A 176 -15.48 -16.56 6.80
C GLY A 176 -15.40 -15.15 6.21
N ASN A 177 -14.22 -14.53 6.16
CA ASN A 177 -13.99 -13.29 5.41
C ASN A 177 -13.49 -13.61 4.00
N HIS A 178 -14.08 -13.01 2.97
CA HIS A 178 -13.69 -13.25 1.58
C HIS A 178 -13.07 -12.00 0.97
N PHE A 179 -11.80 -12.08 0.59
CA PHE A 179 -11.06 -11.03 -0.12
C PHE A 179 -10.97 -11.41 -1.59
N ILE A 180 -11.42 -10.54 -2.48
CA ILE A 180 -11.43 -10.77 -3.93
C ILE A 180 -10.47 -9.77 -4.57
N LEU A 181 -9.31 -10.28 -4.99
CA LEU A 181 -8.31 -9.51 -5.71
C LEU A 181 -8.62 -9.58 -7.21
N VAL A 182 -8.61 -8.43 -7.87
CA VAL A 182 -8.90 -8.32 -9.31
C VAL A 182 -7.78 -7.55 -9.99
N ASN A 183 -7.29 -8.09 -11.11
CA ASN A 183 -6.46 -7.36 -12.06
C ASN A 183 -7.34 -6.33 -12.76
N SER A 184 -7.28 -5.07 -12.33
CA SER A 184 -8.10 -3.98 -12.87
C SER A 184 -7.83 -3.68 -14.34
N MET A 185 -6.63 -3.97 -14.86
CA MET A 185 -6.33 -3.78 -16.28
C MET A 185 -7.02 -4.82 -17.19
N ALA A 186 -7.54 -5.90 -16.61
CA ALA A 186 -8.39 -6.86 -17.30
C ALA A 186 -9.86 -6.42 -17.41
N LEU A 187 -10.25 -5.30 -16.78
CA LEU A 187 -11.63 -4.80 -16.76
C LEU A 187 -11.90 -3.75 -17.85
N GLU A 188 -11.25 -3.89 -19.01
CA GLU A 188 -11.46 -3.00 -20.16
C GLU A 188 -12.83 -3.21 -20.82
N GLY A 189 -13.30 -4.47 -20.84
CA GLY A 189 -14.57 -4.89 -21.42
C GLY A 189 -14.55 -5.15 -22.93
N ASP A 190 -13.37 -5.32 -23.54
CA ASP A 190 -13.22 -5.56 -24.99
C ASP A 190 -13.06 -7.06 -25.35
N GLY A 191 -13.14 -7.96 -24.36
CA GLY A 191 -13.05 -9.42 -24.55
C GLY A 191 -11.65 -9.92 -24.92
N CYS A 192 -10.61 -9.12 -24.66
CA CYS A 192 -9.21 -9.45 -24.92
C CYS A 192 -8.70 -10.73 -24.20
N PHE A 193 -7.45 -11.11 -24.47
CA PHE A 193 -6.82 -12.30 -23.88
C PHE A 193 -6.75 -12.28 -22.34
N LEU A 194 -6.66 -11.10 -21.70
CA LEU A 194 -6.65 -10.95 -20.24
C LEU A 194 -8.06 -10.75 -19.66
N CYS A 195 -8.97 -10.16 -20.43
CA CYS A 195 -10.32 -9.78 -20.03
C CYS A 195 -11.21 -11.00 -19.84
N LYS A 196 -11.25 -11.87 -20.87
CA LYS A 196 -12.12 -13.04 -20.88
C LYS A 196 -11.84 -14.00 -19.71
N PRO A 197 -10.57 -14.32 -19.35
CA PRO A 197 -10.29 -15.09 -18.14
C PRO A 197 -10.77 -14.40 -16.85
N ALA A 198 -10.61 -13.08 -16.74
CA ALA A 198 -11.05 -12.33 -15.57
C ALA A 198 -12.58 -12.36 -15.43
N GLU A 199 -13.30 -12.10 -16.51
CA GLU A 199 -14.77 -12.18 -16.57
C GLU A 199 -15.27 -13.58 -16.16
N GLN A 200 -14.67 -14.64 -16.70
CA GLN A 200 -15.04 -16.02 -16.35
C GLN A 200 -14.82 -16.32 -14.86
N GLN A 201 -13.72 -15.82 -14.28
CA GLN A 201 -13.44 -15.99 -12.86
C GLN A 201 -14.39 -15.17 -11.98
N LEU A 202 -14.72 -13.93 -12.37
CA LEU A 202 -15.73 -13.11 -11.69
C LEU A 202 -17.10 -13.77 -11.71
N THR A 203 -17.57 -14.28 -12.86
CA THR A 203 -18.83 -15.02 -12.95
C THR A 203 -18.83 -16.28 -12.08
N ARG A 204 -17.69 -16.97 -11.98
CA ARG A 204 -17.56 -18.13 -11.07
C ARG A 204 -17.69 -17.71 -9.61
N ILE A 205 -17.05 -16.61 -9.22
CA ILE A 205 -17.13 -16.05 -7.87
C ILE A 205 -18.54 -15.57 -7.55
N GLU A 206 -19.18 -14.86 -8.47
CA GLU A 206 -20.58 -14.44 -8.37
C GLU A 206 -21.47 -15.64 -8.08
N ARG A 207 -21.31 -16.75 -8.82
CA ARG A 207 -22.06 -17.98 -8.58
C ARG A 207 -21.80 -18.55 -7.18
N ILE A 208 -20.54 -18.57 -6.72
CA ILE A 208 -20.19 -19.04 -5.36
C ILE A 208 -20.91 -18.19 -4.31
N LEU A 209 -20.87 -16.86 -4.43
CA LEU A 209 -21.51 -15.94 -3.49
C LEU A 209 -23.03 -16.10 -3.49
N GLN A 210 -23.65 -16.19 -4.68
CA GLN A 210 -25.09 -16.35 -4.82
C GLN A 210 -25.58 -17.70 -4.28
N CYS A 211 -24.85 -18.79 -4.55
CA CYS A 211 -25.15 -20.11 -4.01
C CYS A 211 -25.03 -20.15 -2.49
N SER A 212 -24.01 -19.49 -1.94
CA SER A 212 -23.79 -19.42 -0.48
C SER A 212 -24.87 -18.62 0.23
N ARG A 213 -25.41 -17.59 -0.42
CA ARG A 213 -26.54 -16.78 0.08
C ARG A 213 -27.92 -17.42 -0.16
N GLY A 214 -28.00 -18.53 -0.91
CA GLY A 214 -29.28 -19.14 -1.31
C GLY A 214 -30.07 -18.31 -2.32
N ALA A 215 -29.43 -17.38 -3.03
CA ALA A 215 -30.07 -16.50 -4.02
C ALA A 215 -29.95 -17.01 -5.47
N TYR A 216 -29.20 -18.10 -5.69
CA TYR A 216 -29.02 -18.69 -7.02
C TYR A 216 -30.19 -19.62 -7.37
N SER A 217 -30.81 -19.42 -8.53
CA SER A 217 -31.96 -20.22 -9.00
C SER A 217 -31.56 -21.58 -9.59
N GLY A 218 -30.29 -21.74 -9.99
CA GLY A 218 -29.77 -22.97 -10.57
C GLY A 218 -29.27 -23.98 -9.53
N LYS A 219 -28.66 -25.08 -10.02
CA LYS A 219 -28.05 -26.09 -9.13
C LYS A 219 -26.76 -25.55 -8.52
N CYS A 220 -26.69 -25.54 -7.19
CA CYS A 220 -25.48 -25.34 -6.41
C CYS A 220 -24.93 -26.71 -5.97
N ASP A 221 -23.64 -26.93 -6.18
CA ASP A 221 -22.92 -28.06 -5.60
C ASP A 221 -22.06 -27.62 -4.41
N SER A 222 -21.46 -28.58 -3.70
CA SER A 222 -20.59 -28.30 -2.56
C SER A 222 -19.35 -27.46 -2.92
N LYS A 223 -18.89 -27.48 -4.18
CA LYS A 223 -17.74 -26.66 -4.64
C LYS A 223 -18.13 -25.21 -4.90
N THR A 224 -19.43 -24.93 -5.02
CA THR A 224 -19.99 -23.60 -5.24
C THR A 224 -20.60 -22.99 -3.97
N LYS A 225 -20.35 -23.59 -2.80
CA LYS A 225 -20.88 -23.11 -1.53
C LYS A 225 -19.75 -22.87 -0.53
N LEU A 226 -19.76 -21.70 0.08
CA LEU A 226 -18.87 -21.33 1.18
C LEU A 226 -19.44 -21.84 2.50
N ASP A 227 -18.56 -22.22 3.42
CA ASP A 227 -18.96 -22.68 4.76
C ASP A 227 -19.68 -21.57 5.54
N ILE A 228 -19.14 -20.36 5.45
CA ILE A 228 -19.69 -19.14 6.05
C ILE A 228 -19.74 -18.12 4.93
N TYR A 229 -20.92 -17.55 4.69
CA TYR A 229 -21.08 -16.44 3.76
C TYR A 229 -20.87 -15.11 4.47
N SER A 230 -20.11 -14.22 3.85
CA SER A 230 -20.08 -12.79 4.19
C SER A 230 -20.05 -11.95 2.91
N LYS A 231 -20.48 -10.68 3.01
CA LYS A 231 -20.25 -9.73 1.92
C LYS A 231 -18.73 -9.57 1.72
N PRO A 232 -18.23 -9.72 0.48
CA PRO A 232 -16.79 -9.75 0.26
C PRO A 232 -16.13 -8.37 0.39
N ILE A 233 -14.81 -8.39 0.47
CA ILE A 233 -13.94 -7.22 0.35
C ILE A 233 -13.33 -7.26 -1.06
N LEU A 234 -13.59 -6.24 -1.87
CA LEU A 234 -13.01 -6.09 -3.20
C LEU A 234 -11.65 -5.40 -3.08
N MET A 235 -10.63 -5.91 -3.77
CA MET A 235 -9.28 -5.37 -3.79
C MET A 235 -8.76 -5.32 -5.22
N GLN A 236 -8.28 -4.16 -5.64
CA GLN A 236 -7.74 -3.97 -6.99
C GLN A 236 -6.78 -2.79 -7.02
N HIS A 237 -6.12 -2.55 -8.15
CA HIS A 237 -5.21 -1.41 -8.28
C HIS A 237 -5.97 -0.12 -8.67
N TYR A 238 -6.68 -0.11 -9.80
CA TYR A 238 -7.46 1.08 -10.19
C TYR A 238 -8.64 1.33 -9.24
N PRO A 239 -8.93 2.58 -8.87
CA PRO A 239 -10.18 2.88 -8.19
C PRO A 239 -11.39 2.59 -9.10
N LEU A 240 -12.55 2.40 -8.46
CA LEU A 240 -13.83 2.39 -9.15
C LEU A 240 -14.07 3.74 -9.83
N TYR A 241 -15.00 3.75 -10.78
CA TYR A 241 -15.31 4.94 -11.55
C TYR A 241 -15.66 6.13 -10.65
N ARG A 242 -14.95 7.24 -10.89
CA ARG A 242 -15.26 8.58 -10.39
C ARG A 242 -14.71 9.62 -11.36
N GLN A 243 -15.36 10.78 -11.40
CA GLN A 243 -14.99 11.85 -12.35
C GLN A 243 -13.68 12.55 -11.98
N SER A 244 -13.35 12.63 -10.70
CA SER A 244 -12.14 13.24 -10.14
C SER A 244 -12.06 12.90 -8.65
N ASP A 245 -11.01 13.36 -7.98
CA ASP A 245 -10.88 13.26 -6.52
C ASP A 245 -11.58 14.38 -5.76
N MET A 246 -12.41 15.23 -6.40
CA MET A 246 -13.00 16.44 -5.79
C MET A 246 -13.74 16.18 -4.47
N GLU A 247 -14.42 15.05 -4.34
CA GLU A 247 -15.19 14.68 -3.14
C GLU A 247 -14.35 14.09 -2.00
N CYS A 248 -13.09 13.70 -2.26
CA CYS A 248 -12.21 13.04 -1.28
C CYS A 248 -11.74 14.04 -0.22
N SER A 249 -12.09 13.85 1.06
CA SER A 249 -11.77 14.81 2.13
C SER A 249 -10.77 14.30 3.17
N ASP A 250 -10.17 13.15 2.90
CA ASP A 250 -9.21 12.50 3.77
C ASP A 250 -7.97 13.40 4.02
N PHE A 251 -7.30 13.20 5.16
CA PHE A 251 -6.12 13.98 5.56
C PHE A 251 -4.92 13.86 4.59
N ASP A 252 -4.92 12.81 3.78
CA ASP A 252 -3.94 12.40 2.77
C ASP A 252 -4.50 12.49 1.34
N SER A 253 -5.63 13.17 1.17
CA SER A 253 -6.23 13.43 -0.14
C SER A 253 -5.32 14.24 -1.07
N ALA A 254 -5.65 14.22 -2.36
CA ALA A 254 -4.97 15.03 -3.36
C ALA A 254 -5.12 16.52 -3.02
N PRO A 255 -4.05 17.33 -3.06
CA PRO A 255 -4.19 18.77 -2.89
C PRO A 255 -4.83 19.41 -4.14
N HIS A 256 -5.36 20.62 -3.99
CA HIS A 256 -5.67 21.45 -5.16
C HIS A 256 -4.37 21.88 -5.88
N PRO A 257 -4.35 21.94 -7.23
CA PRO A 257 -5.45 21.70 -8.15
C PRO A 257 -5.61 20.22 -8.59
N ILE A 258 -4.69 19.33 -8.25
CA ILE A 258 -4.67 17.90 -8.68
C ILE A 258 -6.01 17.22 -8.43
N LYS A 259 -6.60 17.49 -7.26
CA LYS A 259 -7.91 16.97 -6.86
C LYS A 259 -9.06 17.26 -7.85
N GLN A 260 -8.94 18.33 -8.65
CA GLN A 260 -9.96 18.75 -9.62
C GLN A 260 -9.76 18.13 -11.01
N GLU A 261 -8.62 17.50 -11.25
CA GLU A 261 -8.31 16.90 -12.54
C GLU A 261 -9.30 15.78 -12.85
N ARG A 262 -9.83 15.81 -14.08
CA ARG A 262 -10.79 14.80 -14.51
C ARG A 262 -10.09 13.50 -14.82
N PHE A 263 -10.59 12.42 -14.23
CA PHE A 263 -10.11 11.09 -14.51
C PHE A 263 -10.56 10.64 -15.90
N ARG A 264 -9.67 9.93 -16.59
CA ARG A 264 -10.00 9.20 -17.80
C ARG A 264 -10.28 7.76 -17.39
N GLU A 265 -11.42 7.28 -17.83
CA GLU A 265 -11.77 5.87 -17.68
C GLU A 265 -10.70 4.98 -18.33
N ARG A 266 -10.43 3.84 -17.70
CA ARG A 266 -9.42 2.83 -18.09
C ARG A 266 -7.96 3.30 -17.94
N TRP A 267 -7.75 4.47 -17.34
CA TRP A 267 -6.43 5.00 -17.03
C TRP A 267 -6.32 5.31 -15.55
N GLU A 268 -7.01 6.36 -15.08
CA GLU A 268 -6.98 6.77 -13.68
C GLU A 268 -8.02 6.03 -12.81
N CYS A 269 -9.06 5.48 -13.44
CA CYS A 269 -10.10 4.70 -12.78
C CYS A 269 -10.69 3.66 -13.73
N LEU A 270 -11.44 2.69 -13.19
CA LEU A 270 -12.26 1.80 -14.02
C LEU A 270 -13.30 2.58 -14.83
N SER A 271 -13.76 1.98 -15.94
CA SER A 271 -14.91 2.51 -16.66
C SER A 271 -16.18 2.46 -15.80
N GLN A 272 -17.16 3.29 -16.14
CA GLN A 272 -18.45 3.28 -15.46
C GLN A 272 -19.17 1.92 -15.61
N GLU A 273 -19.06 1.30 -16.80
CA GLU A 273 -19.62 -0.01 -17.09
C GLU A 273 -18.95 -1.10 -16.25
N ALA A 274 -17.61 -1.13 -16.25
CA ALA A 274 -16.83 -2.10 -15.49
C ALA A 274 -17.10 -1.99 -13.98
N THR A 275 -17.19 -0.76 -13.47
CA THR A 275 -17.57 -0.48 -12.07
C THR A 275 -18.94 -1.03 -11.74
N THR A 276 -19.93 -0.75 -12.59
CA THR A 276 -21.32 -1.20 -12.39
C THR A 276 -21.43 -2.73 -12.43
N GLN A 277 -20.77 -3.37 -13.40
CA GLN A 277 -20.71 -4.82 -13.50
C GLN A 277 -20.10 -5.43 -12.24
N LEU A 278 -18.93 -4.94 -11.82
CA LEU A 278 -18.20 -5.48 -10.69
C LEU A 278 -18.98 -5.38 -9.38
N LEU A 279 -19.59 -4.21 -9.12
CA LEU A 279 -20.40 -4.00 -7.91
C LEU A 279 -21.69 -4.84 -7.92
N ASN A 280 -22.31 -5.06 -9.08
CA ASN A 280 -23.49 -5.91 -9.19
C ASN A 280 -23.18 -7.39 -8.98
N GLN A 281 -22.05 -7.87 -9.49
CA GLN A 281 -21.63 -9.27 -9.35
C GLN A 281 -21.12 -9.59 -7.95
N ILE A 282 -20.29 -8.71 -7.39
CA ILE A 282 -19.55 -8.96 -6.15
C ILE A 282 -20.31 -8.46 -4.91
N LYS A 283 -21.01 -7.33 -5.03
CA LYS A 283 -21.71 -6.66 -3.92
C LYS A 283 -20.84 -6.53 -2.66
N PRO A 284 -19.64 -5.91 -2.79
CA PRO A 284 -18.70 -5.84 -1.68
C PRO A 284 -19.22 -4.92 -0.56
N ARG A 285 -18.85 -5.23 0.68
CA ARG A 285 -19.04 -4.31 1.82
C ARG A 285 -17.94 -3.26 1.93
N LEU A 286 -16.78 -3.54 1.33
CA LEU A 286 -15.62 -2.66 1.28
C LEU A 286 -14.88 -2.88 -0.04
N ALA A 287 -14.51 -1.80 -0.73
CA ALA A 287 -13.60 -1.82 -1.86
C ALA A 287 -12.31 -1.07 -1.52
N LEU A 288 -11.17 -1.69 -1.81
CA LEU A 288 -9.84 -1.11 -1.58
C LEU A 288 -9.10 -0.98 -2.92
N SER A 289 -8.55 0.20 -3.17
CA SER A 289 -7.83 0.55 -4.40
C SER A 289 -6.53 1.30 -4.12
N GLY A 290 -5.72 1.55 -5.15
CA GLY A 290 -4.50 2.35 -5.12
C GLY A 290 -4.45 3.33 -6.30
N HIS A 291 -3.33 3.36 -7.01
CA HIS A 291 -3.12 4.02 -8.31
C HIS A 291 -3.05 5.56 -8.31
N THR A 292 -3.95 6.26 -7.61
CA THR A 292 -3.97 7.74 -7.64
C THR A 292 -2.90 8.37 -6.74
N HIS A 293 -2.15 7.54 -5.99
CA HIS A 293 -1.16 7.93 -4.98
C HIS A 293 -1.71 8.79 -3.83
N HIS A 294 -3.03 8.99 -3.76
CA HIS A 294 -3.69 9.89 -2.82
C HIS A 294 -4.88 9.20 -2.15
N GLY A 295 -5.09 9.53 -0.88
CA GLY A 295 -6.16 8.92 -0.10
C GLY A 295 -7.53 9.42 -0.52
N CYS A 296 -8.49 8.50 -0.64
CA CYS A 296 -9.88 8.87 -0.85
C CYS A 296 -10.82 7.87 -0.21
N THR A 297 -11.72 8.33 0.66
CA THR A 297 -12.80 7.54 1.21
C THR A 297 -14.13 8.06 0.70
N ARG A 298 -14.94 7.18 0.12
CA ARG A 298 -16.23 7.53 -0.45
C ARG A 298 -17.22 6.37 -0.37
N LEU A 299 -18.50 6.67 -0.49
CA LEU A 299 -19.53 5.64 -0.63
C LEU A 299 -19.37 4.93 -1.99
N LEU A 300 -19.68 3.64 -2.03
CA LEU A 300 -19.79 2.94 -3.30
C LEU A 300 -20.89 3.58 -4.16
N PRO A 301 -20.69 3.72 -5.48
CA PRO A 301 -21.72 4.30 -6.36
C PRO A 301 -22.99 3.44 -6.43
N THR A 302 -22.88 2.14 -6.12
CA THR A 302 -24.02 1.23 -5.95
C THR A 302 -23.76 0.30 -4.76
N GLY A 303 -24.79 -0.01 -3.99
CA GLY A 303 -24.69 -0.78 -2.75
C GLY A 303 -24.57 0.08 -1.49
N ASP A 304 -24.21 -0.55 -0.38
CA ASP A 304 -24.16 0.05 0.96
C ASP A 304 -22.74 0.13 1.55
N GLY A 305 -21.73 -0.33 0.81
CA GLY A 305 -20.33 -0.28 1.24
C GLY A 305 -19.63 1.05 0.93
N ILE A 306 -18.34 1.09 1.26
CA ILE A 306 -17.44 2.21 0.94
C ILE A 306 -16.28 1.77 0.06
N GLU A 307 -15.74 2.69 -0.71
CA GLU A 307 -14.44 2.59 -1.37
C GLU A 307 -13.40 3.39 -0.60
N ILE A 308 -12.23 2.79 -0.37
CA ILE A 308 -11.05 3.45 0.18
C ILE A 308 -9.89 3.27 -0.80
N THR A 309 -9.42 4.37 -1.37
CA THR A 309 -8.16 4.41 -2.13
C THR A 309 -7.00 4.64 -1.16
N ILE A 310 -6.07 3.70 -1.13
CA ILE A 310 -4.83 3.74 -0.33
C ILE A 310 -3.82 4.58 -1.11
N PRO A 311 -3.22 5.62 -0.51
CA PRO A 311 -2.18 6.38 -1.19
C PRO A 311 -0.90 5.55 -1.33
N SER A 312 0.06 6.11 -2.07
CA SER A 312 1.34 5.47 -2.24
C SER A 312 2.08 5.28 -0.92
N PHE A 313 2.75 4.14 -0.82
CA PHE A 313 3.63 3.79 0.29
C PHE A 313 5.02 4.47 0.20
N SER A 314 5.31 5.17 -0.90
CA SER A 314 6.64 5.71 -1.22
C SER A 314 6.69 7.23 -1.14
N TRP A 315 7.76 7.76 -0.52
CA TRP A 315 8.03 9.21 -0.58
C TRP A 315 8.27 9.73 -2.02
N ARG A 316 8.48 8.83 -3.00
CA ARG A 316 8.63 9.22 -4.40
C ARG A 316 7.37 9.90 -4.94
N ASN A 317 6.20 9.48 -4.46
CA ASN A 317 4.90 9.86 -5.00
C ASN A 317 4.18 10.90 -4.13
N LYS A 318 4.45 10.95 -2.81
CA LYS A 318 3.85 11.93 -1.89
C LYS A 318 4.73 12.17 -0.65
N ASP A 319 4.64 13.36 -0.06
CA ASP A 319 5.36 13.72 1.17
C ASP A 319 4.93 12.91 2.41
N ASN A 320 3.64 12.59 2.54
CA ASN A 320 3.04 11.87 3.66
C ASN A 320 2.43 10.51 3.22
N PRO A 321 3.27 9.55 2.82
CA PRO A 321 2.81 8.22 2.47
C PRO A 321 2.21 7.53 3.70
N ASN A 322 1.29 6.59 3.48
CA ASN A 322 0.65 5.84 4.55
C ASN A 322 0.24 4.45 4.08
N PHE A 323 -0.40 3.69 4.96
CA PHE A 323 -0.93 2.36 4.65
C PHE A 323 -2.20 2.07 5.43
N GLY A 324 -2.98 1.10 4.95
CA GLY A 324 -4.23 0.68 5.58
C GLY A 324 -4.06 -0.40 6.63
N LEU A 325 -4.86 -0.33 7.69
CA LEU A 325 -5.05 -1.35 8.70
C LEU A 325 -6.53 -1.70 8.80
N GLY A 326 -6.86 -2.97 8.67
CA GLY A 326 -8.22 -3.48 8.75
C GLY A 326 -8.36 -4.64 9.73
N VAL A 327 -9.47 -4.63 10.46
CA VAL A 327 -9.92 -5.73 11.33
C VAL A 327 -11.23 -6.26 10.78
N PHE A 328 -11.29 -7.56 10.49
CA PHE A 328 -12.42 -8.16 9.78
C PHE A 328 -13.03 -9.36 10.51
N THR A 329 -14.35 -9.36 10.62
CA THR A 329 -15.18 -10.53 10.96
C THR A 329 -16.19 -10.76 9.83
N PRO A 330 -16.82 -11.93 9.70
CA PRO A 330 -17.79 -12.18 8.63
C PRO A 330 -18.93 -11.14 8.57
N ASN A 331 -19.36 -10.61 9.71
CA ASN A 331 -20.46 -9.66 9.79
C ASN A 331 -20.02 -8.20 10.00
N ASN A 332 -18.76 -7.90 10.32
CA ASN A 332 -18.30 -6.53 10.63
C ASN A 332 -16.90 -6.25 10.08
N TYR A 333 -16.54 -4.97 9.96
CA TYR A 333 -15.15 -4.56 9.74
C TYR A 333 -14.88 -3.17 10.32
N ALA A 334 -13.61 -2.92 10.60
CA ALA A 334 -13.09 -1.59 10.88
C ALA A 334 -11.83 -1.36 10.06
N PHE A 335 -11.64 -0.14 9.57
CA PHE A 335 -10.52 0.21 8.72
C PHE A 335 -10.00 1.60 9.06
N MET A 336 -8.69 1.77 9.11
CA MET A 336 -8.05 3.07 9.26
C MET A 336 -6.77 3.16 8.44
N LYS A 337 -6.29 4.37 8.20
CA LYS A 337 -5.00 4.63 7.56
C LYS A 337 -3.98 5.05 8.61
N CYS A 338 -2.83 4.40 8.62
CA CYS A 338 -1.72 4.63 9.53
C CYS A 338 -0.64 5.47 8.84
N GLU A 339 -0.35 6.64 9.39
CA GLU A 339 0.67 7.54 8.87
C GLU A 339 2.09 6.98 9.02
N MET A 340 2.97 7.37 8.10
CA MET A 340 4.42 7.15 8.18
C MET A 340 5.17 8.48 8.32
N PRO A 341 6.46 8.48 8.70
CA PRO A 341 7.24 9.70 8.73
C PRO A 341 7.15 10.46 7.40
N LYS A 342 6.91 11.77 7.44
CA LYS A 342 6.89 12.61 6.24
C LYS A 342 8.31 12.91 5.77
N GLU A 343 8.53 12.97 4.46
CA GLU A 343 9.87 13.27 3.91
C GLU A 343 10.36 14.64 4.37
N SER A 344 9.51 15.65 4.21
CA SER A 344 9.75 17.04 4.64
C SER A 344 10.15 17.15 6.11
N THR A 345 9.52 16.33 6.97
CA THR A 345 9.82 16.29 8.41
C THR A 345 11.21 15.72 8.66
N VAL A 346 11.56 14.60 8.01
CA VAL A 346 12.88 13.98 8.15
C VAL A 346 13.99 14.89 7.59
N ILE A 347 13.76 15.53 6.44
CA ILE A 347 14.68 16.52 5.87
C ILE A 347 14.87 17.70 6.85
N THR A 348 13.78 18.24 7.39
CA THR A 348 13.84 19.36 8.35
C THR A 348 14.64 18.97 9.59
N MET A 349 14.44 17.76 10.12
CA MET A 349 15.21 17.24 11.26
C MET A 349 16.70 17.16 10.95
N TYR A 350 17.09 16.70 9.75
CA TYR A 350 18.48 16.72 9.31
C TYR A 350 19.04 18.13 9.24
N MET A 351 18.31 19.07 8.63
CA MET A 351 18.76 20.46 8.48
C MET A 351 18.96 21.15 9.83
N LEU A 352 18.02 20.97 10.77
CA LEU A 352 18.14 21.50 12.13
C LEU A 352 19.29 20.83 12.90
N GLY A 353 19.40 19.50 12.83
CA GLY A 353 20.48 18.76 13.48
C GLY A 353 21.87 19.15 12.99
N ILE A 354 22.05 19.27 11.67
CA ILE A 354 23.31 19.73 11.07
C ILE A 354 23.63 21.17 11.50
N SER A 355 22.63 22.05 11.51
CA SER A 355 22.81 23.44 11.97
C SER A 355 23.28 23.51 13.42
N LEU A 356 22.69 22.71 14.31
CA LEU A 356 23.11 22.60 15.71
C LEU A 356 24.54 22.05 15.86
N LEU A 357 24.90 21.04 15.05
CA LEU A 357 26.26 20.50 15.02
C LEU A 357 27.27 21.54 14.53
N LEU A 358 26.95 22.35 13.52
CA LEU A 358 27.79 23.45 13.04
C LEU A 358 27.96 24.54 14.10
N LEU A 359 26.89 24.94 14.79
CA LEU A 359 26.96 25.89 15.90
C LEU A 359 27.85 25.35 17.04
N TRP A 360 27.71 24.07 17.37
CA TRP A 360 28.54 23.40 18.36
C TRP A 360 30.02 23.34 17.93
N LEU A 361 30.31 23.11 16.65
CA LEU A 361 31.67 23.17 16.09
C LEU A 361 32.26 24.57 16.22
N ILE A 362 31.52 25.61 15.81
CA ILE A 362 31.94 27.02 15.91
C ILE A 362 32.20 27.41 17.36
N TYR A 363 31.25 27.12 18.26
CA TYR A 363 31.38 27.38 19.69
C TYR A 363 32.64 26.71 20.27
N SER A 364 32.87 25.45 19.91
CA SER A 364 34.01 24.69 20.38
C SER A 364 35.34 25.23 19.87
N VAL A 365 35.41 25.69 18.62
CA VAL A 365 36.62 26.34 18.07
C VAL A 365 36.87 27.68 18.76
N CYS A 366 35.85 28.54 18.88
CA CYS A 366 35.94 29.87 19.48
C CYS A 366 36.38 29.82 20.95
N THR A 367 35.80 28.92 21.76
CA THR A 367 36.19 28.73 23.16
C THR A 367 37.62 28.22 23.30
N ARG A 368 38.09 27.42 22.35
CA ARG A 368 39.47 26.94 22.30
C ARG A 368 40.47 28.05 21.99
N THR A 369 40.17 28.88 20.99
CA THR A 369 40.99 30.04 20.64
C THR A 369 41.09 31.00 21.82
N ARG A 370 39.99 31.22 22.56
CA ARG A 370 40.01 32.00 23.80
C ARG A 370 40.90 31.36 24.88
N ARG A 371 40.72 30.07 25.18
CA ARG A 371 41.55 29.36 26.19
C ARG A 371 43.03 29.33 25.83
N TYR A 372 43.37 29.27 24.55
CA TYR A 372 44.76 29.34 24.09
C TYR A 372 45.35 30.75 24.30
N LYS A 373 44.60 31.81 23.94
CA LYS A 373 45.00 33.20 24.21
C LYS A 373 45.21 33.47 25.71
N TYR A 374 44.38 32.90 26.58
CA TYR A 374 44.52 33.02 28.04
C TYR A 374 45.68 32.21 28.63
N LYS A 375 46.22 31.20 27.94
CA LYS A 375 47.40 30.43 28.38
C LYS A 375 48.74 31.03 27.92
N LEU A 376 48.70 31.97 26.98
CA LEU A 376 49.88 32.68 26.45
C LEU A 376 50.10 34.05 27.10
N ARG A 377 49.16 34.49 27.94
CA ARG A 377 49.35 35.54 28.94
C ARG A 377 49.63 34.86 30.26
#